data_AF-A0AA44IDV6-F1
#
_entry.id   AF-A0AA44IDV6-F1
#
_cell.length_a   1.000
_cell.length_b   1.000
_cell.length_c   1.000
_cell.angle_alpha   90.00
_cell.angle_beta   90.00
_cell.angle_gamma   90.00
#
_symmetry.space_group_name_H-M   'P 1'
#
loop_
_entity.id
_entity.type
_entity.pdbx_description
1 polymer ?
#
loop_
_entity_poly.entity_id
_entity_poly.type
_entity_poly.pdbx_seq_one_letter_code
_entity_poly.pdbx_strand_id
1 'polypeptide(L)'
;MSEQVQQWIAILSLVVPVAAFLWEFAVIGRKRLGYRVQMDTLAADAADKPYAGVLGDMEHDGHRLKDPSFVLLRIENAGSARILCEDYLADPADPYGIKVTFRGRRVAAVVLTDPSEQEVPDFFFEEVEGEDNTIRIAAKPGFRRSNNEAERTGIVRLPKVTLPRGAEYKVLMVLERWPDDDSTGEFPEPVVSGVGGQGHWYDTVLKFFRLKATKTESHVFASRPAWWVIWLLVAGVGVQACFTLFLPDERRPPMDCAHEGTLHLHGSTAFGHAAQAAAEDYLKRCRGANVSIPKGTFKGSGTGVNALDRAGREAGIEVGEGLGDHIAFTDGLASDGHPRLIPTPVALSVFTLVVNEKAGVENLTLAQVREVFAGRVRNWSEVNGNDEPVHLINREPGSGTRGTLVAKLLNDRQPPQFTVPDCASLKSDRYGNCEVQETATVLDEVASRDGAIGYSEATKVDGHEDADRLVKLRIDGREPTAEGVEEAGYPYWQTEFAYTYGEAPAGSIAASFLNYLTQQSGRDILREHGHALCSEVGNSGECRPA
;
A
#
# COMPACT_ATOMS: atom_id res chain seq x y z
N MET A 1 11.26 23.79 -3.50
CA MET A 1 12.12 23.27 -2.41
C MET A 1 12.94 22.15 -3.03
N SER A 2 14.29 22.14 -2.94
CA SER A 2 15.07 21.13 -3.68
C SER A 2 14.76 19.71 -3.20
N GLU A 3 14.87 18.73 -4.09
CA GLU A 3 14.63 17.30 -3.79
C GLU A 3 15.49 16.83 -2.60
N GLN A 4 16.71 17.36 -2.50
CA GLN A 4 17.58 17.17 -1.34
C GLN A 4 16.95 17.67 -0.04
N VAL A 5 16.31 18.83 -0.03
CA VAL A 5 15.67 19.37 1.18
C VAL A 5 14.49 18.50 1.61
N GLN A 6 13.73 17.92 0.67
CA GLN A 6 12.65 16.97 1.01
C GLN A 6 13.19 15.66 1.59
N GLN A 7 14.27 15.10 1.02
CA GLN A 7 14.92 13.91 1.59
C GLN A 7 15.48 14.19 2.99
N TRP A 8 16.11 15.34 3.19
CA TRP A 8 16.63 15.72 4.51
C TRP A 8 15.51 15.91 5.54
N ILE A 9 14.38 16.50 5.17
CA ILE A 9 13.22 16.64 6.05
C ILE A 9 12.66 15.25 6.42
N ALA A 10 12.52 14.34 5.45
CA ALA A 10 12.04 12.97 5.72
C ALA A 10 13.00 12.20 6.64
N ILE A 11 14.30 12.27 6.41
CA ILE A 11 15.32 11.62 7.26
C ILE A 11 15.29 12.22 8.66
N LEU A 12 15.27 13.55 8.80
CA LEU A 12 15.23 14.21 10.10
C LEU A 12 13.94 13.89 10.87
N SER A 13 12.80 13.73 10.18
CA SER A 13 11.52 13.35 10.80
C SER A 13 11.53 11.95 11.41
N LEU A 14 12.38 11.04 10.91
CA LEU A 14 12.53 9.68 11.43
C LEU A 14 13.64 9.59 12.50
N VAL A 15 14.76 10.27 12.28
CA VAL A 15 15.95 10.15 13.14
C VAL A 15 15.75 10.86 14.48
N VAL A 16 15.13 12.05 14.49
CA VAL A 16 14.97 12.84 15.72
C VAL A 16 14.08 12.13 16.76
N PRO A 17 12.92 11.54 16.42
CA PRO A 17 12.11 10.80 17.40
C PRO A 17 12.80 9.55 17.94
N VAL A 18 13.51 8.81 17.07
CA VAL A 18 14.25 7.60 17.47
C VAL A 18 15.40 7.97 18.40
N ALA A 19 16.15 9.02 18.09
CA ALA A 19 17.24 9.51 18.94
C ALA A 19 16.71 10.03 20.29
N ALA A 20 15.59 10.77 20.31
CA ALA A 20 14.96 11.24 21.53
C ALA A 20 14.46 10.07 22.40
N PHE A 21 13.83 9.06 21.79
CA PHE A 21 13.37 7.85 22.47
C PHE A 21 14.53 7.06 23.09
N LEU A 22 15.60 6.83 22.32
CA LEU A 22 16.79 6.13 22.79
C LEU A 22 17.51 6.90 23.90
N TRP A 23 17.59 8.23 23.80
CA TRP A 23 18.18 9.07 24.84
C TRP A 23 17.37 9.01 26.15
N GLU A 24 16.04 9.06 26.07
CA GLU A 24 15.16 9.02 27.24
C GLU A 24 15.16 7.66 27.96
N PHE A 25 15.30 6.55 27.23
CA PHE A 25 15.22 5.19 27.79
C PHE A 25 16.58 4.52 28.06
N ALA A 26 17.58 4.73 27.20
CA ALA A 26 18.86 4.03 27.29
C ALA A 26 19.94 4.84 28.02
N VAL A 27 19.91 6.18 27.95
CA VAL A 27 21.00 7.03 28.46
C VAL A 27 20.65 7.62 29.83
N ILE A 28 19.43 8.14 30.01
CA ILE A 28 19.00 8.73 31.29
C ILE A 28 18.36 7.63 32.14
N GLY A 29 19.19 6.81 32.80
CA GLY A 29 18.73 5.80 33.74
C GLY A 29 17.89 6.41 34.86
N ARG A 30 16.58 6.10 34.92
CA ARG A 30 15.68 6.65 35.93
C ARG A 30 15.61 5.70 37.13
N LYS A 31 16.02 6.17 38.30
CA LYS A 31 15.72 5.51 39.59
C LYS A 31 14.26 5.80 39.93
N ARG A 32 13.43 4.76 40.12
CA ARG A 32 12.01 4.90 40.47
C ARG A 32 11.60 3.82 41.45
N LEU A 33 11.13 4.24 42.62
CA LEU A 33 10.53 3.34 43.60
C LEU A 33 9.02 3.33 43.39
N GLY A 34 8.49 2.17 42.97
CA GLY A 34 7.05 1.93 42.83
C GLY A 34 6.49 1.30 44.10
N TYR A 35 5.21 1.55 44.38
CA TYR A 35 4.46 0.83 45.40
C TYR A 35 3.07 0.48 44.90
N ARG A 36 2.54 -0.63 45.42
CA ARG A 36 1.17 -1.09 45.15
C ARG A 36 0.59 -1.74 46.40
N VAL A 37 -0.59 -1.28 46.80
CA VAL A 37 -1.42 -1.98 47.80
C VAL A 37 -2.09 -3.14 47.07
N GLN A 38 -1.63 -4.37 47.31
CA GLN A 38 -2.14 -5.56 46.65
C GLN A 38 -3.39 -6.11 47.35
N MET A 39 -3.52 -5.83 48.65
CA MET A 39 -4.65 -6.21 49.48
C MET A 39 -4.87 -5.12 50.51
N ASP A 40 -6.12 -4.70 50.70
CA ASP A 40 -6.60 -3.92 51.84
C ASP A 40 -8.03 -4.42 52.10
N THR A 41 -8.19 -5.34 53.05
CA THR A 41 -9.45 -6.08 53.25
C THR A 41 -9.74 -6.25 54.73
N LEU A 42 -10.98 -5.97 55.12
CA LEU A 42 -11.50 -6.31 56.44
C LEU A 42 -11.66 -7.83 56.55
N ALA A 43 -11.32 -8.38 57.71
CA ALA A 43 -11.61 -9.77 58.02
C ALA A 43 -13.12 -10.07 57.93
N ALA A 44 -13.96 -9.07 58.25
CA ALA A 44 -15.42 -9.14 58.13
C ALA A 44 -15.90 -9.18 56.66
N ASP A 45 -15.24 -8.51 55.72
CA ASP A 45 -15.63 -8.57 54.30
C ASP A 45 -15.19 -9.89 53.64
N ALA A 46 -14.17 -10.54 54.22
CA ALA A 46 -13.84 -11.92 53.89
C ALA A 46 -14.82 -12.93 54.54
N ALA A 47 -15.76 -12.48 55.40
CA ALA A 47 -16.66 -13.32 56.18
C ALA A 47 -17.72 -14.08 55.39
N ASP A 48 -18.03 -13.65 54.17
CA ASP A 48 -18.93 -14.36 53.25
C ASP A 48 -18.35 -15.69 52.73
N LYS A 49 -17.11 -16.05 53.11
CA LYS A 49 -16.46 -17.33 52.77
C LYS A 49 -16.55 -18.34 53.92
N PRO A 50 -16.72 -19.65 53.64
CA PRO A 50 -17.12 -20.69 54.62
C PRO A 50 -16.20 -20.97 55.82
N TYR A 51 -15.15 -20.18 56.08
CA TYR A 51 -14.18 -20.38 57.17
C TYR A 51 -13.72 -19.09 57.87
N ALA A 52 -14.38 -17.97 57.61
CA ALA A 52 -13.86 -16.67 57.99
C ALA A 52 -14.17 -16.22 59.43
N GLY A 53 -15.01 -16.96 60.17
CA GLY A 53 -15.25 -16.74 61.60
C GLY A 53 -13.96 -16.78 62.44
N VAL A 54 -12.96 -17.56 62.01
CA VAL A 54 -11.65 -17.65 62.67
C VAL A 54 -10.87 -16.33 62.64
N LEU A 55 -11.07 -15.50 61.61
CA LEU A 55 -10.37 -14.22 61.49
C LEU A 55 -10.98 -13.13 62.39
N GLY A 56 -12.27 -13.27 62.74
CA GLY A 56 -12.95 -12.36 63.68
C GLY A 56 -12.55 -12.58 65.14
N ASP A 57 -12.01 -13.76 65.47
CA ASP A 57 -11.56 -14.15 66.82
C ASP A 57 -10.05 -13.93 67.04
N MET A 58 -9.37 -13.19 66.15
CA MET A 58 -7.93 -12.95 66.29
C MET A 58 -7.60 -12.16 67.56
N GLU A 59 -6.62 -12.69 68.30
CA GLU A 59 -6.09 -12.11 69.53
C GLU A 59 -4.61 -11.75 69.32
N HIS A 60 -4.19 -10.60 69.83
CA HIS A 60 -2.79 -10.18 69.86
C HIS A 60 -2.52 -9.52 71.22
N ASP A 61 -1.38 -9.82 71.85
CA ASP A 61 -1.00 -9.25 73.16
C ASP A 61 -2.07 -9.38 74.27
N GLY A 62 -2.89 -10.43 74.22
CA GLY A 62 -3.91 -10.72 75.24
C GLY A 62 -5.25 -9.99 75.04
N HIS A 63 -5.46 -9.29 73.91
CA HIS A 63 -6.73 -8.67 73.56
C HIS A 63 -7.21 -9.07 72.16
N ARG A 64 -8.53 -9.22 72.02
CA ARG A 64 -9.18 -9.48 70.73
C ARG A 64 -9.14 -8.22 69.87
N LEU A 65 -8.70 -8.36 68.62
CA LEU A 65 -8.64 -7.26 67.65
C LEU A 65 -10.06 -6.82 67.26
N LYS A 66 -10.33 -5.50 67.30
CA LYS A 66 -11.60 -4.91 66.85
C LYS A 66 -11.54 -4.67 65.34
N ASP A 67 -12.45 -5.27 64.57
CA ASP A 67 -12.50 -5.20 63.09
C ASP A 67 -11.11 -5.36 62.42
N PRO A 68 -10.47 -6.53 62.55
CA PRO A 68 -9.13 -6.70 62.00
C PRO A 68 -9.13 -6.55 60.48
N SER A 69 -8.11 -5.90 59.94
CA SER A 69 -7.88 -5.75 58.49
C SER A 69 -6.46 -6.10 58.11
N PHE A 70 -6.28 -6.58 56.89
CA PHE A 70 -5.00 -6.99 56.35
C PHE A 70 -4.61 -6.13 55.16
N VAL A 71 -3.40 -5.58 55.21
CA VAL A 71 -2.83 -4.80 54.12
C VAL A 71 -1.55 -5.43 53.62
N LEU A 72 -1.50 -5.81 52.34
CA LEU A 72 -0.28 -6.28 51.68
C LEU A 72 0.27 -5.17 50.77
N LEU A 73 1.38 -4.57 51.18
CA LEU A 73 2.06 -3.52 50.43
C LEU A 73 3.27 -4.10 49.69
N ARG A 74 3.25 -4.03 48.36
CA ARG A 74 4.39 -4.34 47.51
C ARG A 74 5.19 -3.08 47.22
N ILE A 75 6.49 -3.13 47.44
CA ILE A 75 7.46 -2.10 47.04
C ILE A 75 8.39 -2.70 45.98
N GLU A 76 8.64 -1.97 44.90
CA GLU A 76 9.46 -2.45 43.79
C GLU A 76 10.35 -1.36 43.19
N ASN A 77 11.46 -1.76 42.59
CA ASN A 77 12.23 -0.88 41.71
C ASN A 77 11.66 -0.91 40.28
N ALA A 78 10.77 0.03 40.01
CA ALA A 78 10.16 0.26 38.69
C ALA A 78 11.06 1.09 37.73
N GLY A 79 12.28 1.40 38.15
CA GLY A 79 13.27 2.16 37.38
C GLY A 79 14.17 1.29 36.52
N SER A 80 14.99 1.93 35.68
CA SER A 80 16.03 1.25 34.88
C SER A 80 17.38 1.17 35.59
N ALA A 81 17.55 1.87 36.72
CA ALA A 81 18.77 1.89 37.53
C ALA A 81 18.55 1.29 38.93
N ARG A 82 19.62 0.76 39.54
CA ARG A 82 19.62 0.26 40.93
C ARG A 82 19.33 1.42 41.90
N ILE A 83 18.54 1.15 42.93
CA ILE A 83 18.27 2.06 44.06
C ILE A 83 19.23 1.71 45.19
N LEU A 84 19.92 2.70 45.73
CA LEU A 84 20.80 2.60 46.89
C LEU A 84 20.15 3.27 48.11
N CYS A 85 20.62 2.95 49.32
CA CYS A 85 20.10 3.55 50.55
C CYS A 85 20.22 5.09 50.57
N GLU A 86 21.23 5.65 49.89
CA GLU A 86 21.46 7.09 49.76
C GLU A 86 20.50 7.83 48.82
N ASP A 87 19.73 7.08 48.01
CA ASP A 87 18.81 7.66 47.03
C ASP A 87 17.48 8.11 47.65
N TYR A 88 17.17 7.67 48.88
CA TYR A 88 15.95 8.05 49.61
C TYR A 88 16.00 9.52 50.04
N LEU A 89 14.83 10.18 50.06
CA LEU A 89 14.71 11.60 50.47
C LEU A 89 14.93 11.85 51.96
N ALA A 90 14.92 10.80 52.78
CA ALA A 90 15.12 10.90 54.21
C ALA A 90 16.57 11.29 54.52
N ASP A 91 16.77 12.07 55.59
CA ASP A 91 18.09 12.46 56.09
C ASP A 91 19.01 11.23 56.18
N PRO A 92 20.29 11.27 55.76
CA PRO A 92 21.22 10.15 55.88
C PRO A 92 21.25 9.49 57.27
N ALA A 93 21.06 10.26 58.34
CA ALA A 93 21.01 9.77 59.72
C ALA A 93 19.71 9.04 60.09
N ASP A 94 18.65 9.20 59.30
CA ASP A 94 17.36 8.54 59.54
C ASP A 94 17.43 7.05 59.13
N PRO A 95 17.12 6.10 60.03
CA PRO A 95 17.15 4.67 59.70
C PRO A 95 16.01 4.22 58.78
N TYR A 96 14.97 5.03 58.52
CA TYR A 96 13.86 4.68 57.63
C TYR A 96 13.73 5.60 56.42
N GLY A 97 13.24 5.05 55.30
CA GLY A 97 13.09 5.75 54.02
C GLY A 97 11.64 5.99 53.61
N ILE A 98 10.73 5.14 54.09
CA ILE A 98 9.32 5.15 53.70
C ILE A 98 8.46 5.12 54.96
N LYS A 99 7.43 5.97 54.99
CA LYS A 99 6.40 6.00 56.03
C LYS A 99 5.05 5.67 55.41
N VAL A 100 4.44 4.59 55.89
CA VAL A 100 3.08 4.16 55.55
C VAL A 100 2.16 4.58 56.68
N THR A 101 1.10 5.32 56.37
CA THR A 101 0.16 5.86 57.35
C THR A 101 -1.25 5.34 57.09
N PHE A 102 -1.85 4.71 58.09
CA PHE A 102 -3.21 4.19 58.10
C PHE A 102 -4.09 5.08 58.98
N ARG A 103 -5.03 5.81 58.36
CA ARG A 103 -5.97 6.66 59.10
C ARG A 103 -7.14 5.82 59.63
N GLY A 104 -7.54 6.08 60.88
CA GLY A 104 -8.64 5.34 61.53
C GLY A 104 -8.29 3.91 61.94
N ARG A 105 -7.05 3.46 61.74
CA ARG A 105 -6.60 2.10 62.02
C ARG A 105 -5.35 2.09 62.89
N ARG A 106 -5.28 1.17 63.84
CA ARG A 106 -4.11 0.87 64.67
C ARG A 106 -3.32 -0.29 64.06
N VAL A 107 -2.00 -0.20 64.01
CA VAL A 107 -1.13 -1.29 63.53
C VAL A 107 -0.90 -2.28 64.67
N ALA A 108 -1.48 -3.48 64.54
CA ALA A 108 -1.32 -4.59 65.48
C ALA A 108 -0.03 -5.38 65.18
N ALA A 109 0.23 -5.72 63.91
CA ALA A 109 1.45 -6.45 63.55
C ALA A 109 1.95 -6.06 62.15
N VAL A 110 3.23 -6.32 61.89
CA VAL A 110 3.86 -6.11 60.58
C VAL A 110 4.87 -7.24 60.31
N VAL A 111 4.87 -7.76 59.10
CA VAL A 111 5.75 -8.87 58.67
C VAL A 111 6.29 -8.57 57.27
N LEU A 112 7.59 -8.78 57.06
CA LEU A 112 8.18 -8.82 55.73
C LEU A 112 7.87 -10.19 55.09
N THR A 113 7.24 -10.18 53.93
CA THR A 113 6.84 -11.39 53.20
C THR A 113 7.56 -11.43 51.85
N ASP A 114 8.23 -12.54 51.55
CA ASP A 114 8.64 -12.90 50.18
C ASP A 114 9.50 -11.81 49.47
N PRO A 115 10.73 -11.54 49.94
CA PRO A 115 11.66 -10.65 49.24
C PRO A 115 12.20 -11.33 47.97
N SER A 116 12.28 -10.60 46.86
CA SER A 116 12.78 -11.16 45.59
C SER A 116 14.28 -11.43 45.56
N GLU A 117 15.03 -10.86 46.51
CA GLU A 117 16.49 -10.94 46.60
C GLU A 117 16.91 -11.34 48.01
N GLN A 118 17.94 -12.17 48.13
CA GLN A 118 18.40 -12.73 49.41
C GLN A 118 18.95 -11.67 50.38
N GLU A 119 19.46 -10.54 49.85
CA GLU A 119 20.06 -9.46 50.63
C GLU A 119 19.02 -8.48 51.22
N VAL A 120 17.76 -8.53 50.75
CA VAL A 120 16.73 -7.57 51.20
C VAL A 120 16.38 -7.71 52.69
N PRO A 121 16.21 -8.92 53.26
CA PRO A 121 16.02 -9.13 54.70
C PRO A 121 17.05 -8.45 55.60
N ASP A 122 18.31 -8.35 55.16
CA ASP A 122 19.41 -7.78 55.94
C ASP A 122 19.22 -6.28 56.24
N PHE A 123 18.37 -5.59 55.47
CA PHE A 123 18.01 -4.19 55.75
C PHE A 123 16.92 -4.07 56.83
N PHE A 124 16.16 -5.14 57.09
CA PHE A 124 15.04 -5.15 58.03
C PHE A 124 15.41 -5.75 59.38
N PHE A 125 16.35 -6.71 59.39
CA PHE A 125 16.66 -7.50 60.58
C PHE A 125 18.17 -7.56 60.86
N GLU A 126 18.52 -7.81 62.13
CA GLU A 126 19.88 -8.05 62.59
C GLU A 126 19.93 -9.22 63.58
N GLU A 127 21.05 -9.91 63.60
CA GLU A 127 21.34 -10.94 64.59
C GLU A 127 21.83 -10.30 65.87
N VAL A 128 21.11 -10.53 66.96
CA VAL A 128 21.47 -10.06 68.30
C VAL A 128 21.78 -11.27 69.18
N GLU A 129 22.97 -11.28 69.75
CA GLU A 129 23.37 -12.29 70.73
C GLU A 129 22.71 -11.96 72.08
N GLY A 130 21.85 -12.85 72.57
CA GLY A 130 21.23 -12.72 73.88
C GLY A 130 22.19 -13.07 75.01
N GLU A 131 21.83 -12.70 76.25
CA GLU A 131 22.62 -13.02 77.46
C GLU A 131 22.88 -14.52 77.66
N ASP A 132 22.05 -15.39 77.06
CA ASP A 132 22.17 -16.86 77.08
C ASP A 132 22.99 -17.44 75.91
N ASN A 133 23.76 -16.62 75.18
CA ASN A 133 24.54 -17.02 73.99
C ASN A 133 23.68 -17.56 72.82
N THR A 134 22.37 -17.29 72.83
CA THR A 134 21.45 -17.62 71.73
C THR A 134 21.35 -16.47 70.75
N ILE A 135 21.53 -16.73 69.45
CA ILE A 135 21.31 -15.75 68.39
C ILE A 135 19.80 -15.58 68.17
N ARG A 136 19.31 -14.34 68.28
CA ARG A 136 17.92 -13.98 68.00
C ARG A 136 17.89 -12.95 66.88
N ILE A 137 16.90 -13.06 66.00
CA ILE A 137 16.67 -12.09 64.93
C ILE A 137 15.84 -10.94 65.51
N ALA A 138 16.39 -9.73 65.53
CA ALA A 138 15.70 -8.51 65.95
C ALA A 138 15.43 -7.59 64.75
N ALA A 139 14.34 -6.83 64.81
CA ALA A 139 14.06 -5.81 63.80
C ALA A 139 15.00 -4.61 63.97
N LYS A 140 15.64 -4.18 62.88
CA LYS A 140 16.48 -2.98 62.86
C LYS A 140 15.65 -1.72 63.18
N PRO A 141 16.28 -0.63 63.67
CA PRO A 141 15.58 0.60 64.02
C PRO A 141 14.71 1.21 62.90
N GLY A 142 15.06 0.94 61.63
CA GLY A 142 14.34 1.42 60.45
C GLY A 142 13.03 0.69 60.14
N PHE A 143 12.81 -0.49 60.73
CA PHE A 143 11.59 -1.27 60.56
C PHE A 143 10.77 -1.26 61.85
N ARG A 144 9.83 -0.32 61.96
CA ARG A 144 9.05 -0.11 63.20
C ARG A 144 7.59 0.19 62.92
N ARG A 145 6.72 -0.36 63.76
CA ARG A 145 5.32 0.07 63.91
C ARG A 145 5.19 1.08 65.05
N SER A 146 4.28 2.04 64.90
CA SER A 146 3.88 2.96 65.97
C SER A 146 2.45 3.42 65.74
N ASN A 147 1.73 3.77 66.81
CA ASN A 147 0.36 4.26 66.73
C ASN A 147 0.29 5.65 67.39
N ASN A 148 -0.41 6.58 66.75
CA ASN A 148 -0.67 7.92 67.29
C ASN A 148 -2.16 8.04 67.61
N GLU A 149 -2.48 8.02 68.91
CA GLU A 149 -3.85 8.07 69.41
C GLU A 149 -4.52 9.41 69.11
N ALA A 150 -3.80 10.52 69.27
CA ALA A 150 -4.34 11.87 69.06
C ALA A 150 -4.77 12.13 67.61
N GLU A 151 -4.04 11.57 66.65
CA GLU A 151 -4.35 11.67 65.22
C GLU A 151 -5.18 10.49 64.70
N ARG A 152 -5.46 9.49 65.55
CA ARG A 152 -6.04 8.19 65.18
C ARG A 152 -5.33 7.56 63.98
N THR A 153 -3.99 7.55 63.97
CA THR A 153 -3.20 6.97 62.87
C THR A 153 -2.29 5.81 63.30
N GLY A 154 -2.29 4.76 62.51
CA GLY A 154 -1.32 3.67 62.56
C GLY A 154 -0.19 3.94 61.58
N ILE A 155 1.05 3.75 62.00
CA ILE A 155 2.23 4.11 61.21
C ILE A 155 3.17 2.91 61.12
N VAL A 156 3.58 2.56 59.90
CA VAL A 156 4.66 1.61 59.63
C VAL A 156 5.81 2.36 58.95
N ARG A 157 6.99 2.27 59.53
CA ARG A 157 8.25 2.79 58.96
C ARG A 157 9.01 1.64 58.34
N LEU A 158 9.43 1.81 57.09
CA LEU A 158 10.23 0.83 56.34
C LEU A 158 11.65 1.37 56.14
N PRO A 159 12.68 0.52 56.31
CA PRO A 159 14.07 0.91 56.20
C PRO A 159 14.41 1.38 54.78
N LYS A 160 15.55 2.08 54.67
CA LYS A 160 16.16 2.33 53.36
C LYS A 160 16.78 1.02 52.87
N VAL A 161 16.37 0.58 51.69
CA VAL A 161 16.83 -0.69 51.11
C VAL A 161 17.55 -0.45 49.79
N THR A 162 18.57 -1.27 49.51
CA THR A 162 19.15 -1.36 48.17
C THR A 162 18.30 -2.29 47.33
N LEU A 163 17.82 -1.83 46.17
CA LEU A 163 16.99 -2.62 45.27
C LEU A 163 17.56 -2.64 43.84
N PRO A 164 18.02 -3.81 43.36
CA PRO A 164 18.32 -4.03 41.95
C PRO A 164 17.14 -3.69 41.03
N ARG A 165 17.42 -3.54 39.72
CA ARG A 165 16.36 -3.29 38.73
C ARG A 165 15.38 -4.47 38.75
N GLY A 166 14.08 -4.18 38.92
CA GLY A 166 13.03 -5.19 38.96
C GLY A 166 12.89 -5.95 40.26
N ALA A 167 13.73 -5.69 41.28
CA ALA A 167 13.58 -6.31 42.59
C ALA A 167 12.37 -5.74 43.35
N GLU A 168 11.73 -6.58 44.17
CA GLU A 168 10.56 -6.27 44.97
C GLU A 168 10.62 -6.89 46.38
N TYR A 169 9.86 -6.31 47.30
CA TYR A 169 9.54 -6.92 48.58
C TYR A 169 8.12 -6.58 48.98
N LYS A 170 7.49 -7.44 49.77
CA LYS A 170 6.12 -7.24 50.24
C LYS A 170 6.09 -7.15 51.76
N VAL A 171 5.23 -6.31 52.29
CA VAL A 171 5.03 -6.13 53.72
C VAL A 171 3.55 -6.38 54.01
N LEU A 172 3.28 -7.40 54.82
CA LEU A 172 1.95 -7.69 55.34
C LEU A 172 1.76 -6.98 56.67
N MET A 173 0.69 -6.21 56.77
CA MET A 173 0.32 -5.44 57.96
C MET A 173 -1.04 -5.91 58.47
N VAL A 174 -1.10 -6.22 59.75
CA VAL A 174 -2.34 -6.53 60.46
C VAL A 174 -2.74 -5.28 61.23
N LEU A 175 -3.95 -4.82 60.98
CA LEU A 175 -4.49 -3.57 61.50
C LEU A 175 -5.80 -3.86 62.25
N GLU A 176 -6.20 -2.96 63.14
CA GLU A 176 -7.48 -3.02 63.86
C GLU A 176 -8.12 -1.62 63.95
N ARG A 177 -9.43 -1.56 64.15
CA ARG A 177 -10.14 -0.33 64.47
C ARG A 177 -9.75 0.15 65.86
N TRP A 178 -9.81 1.46 66.08
CA TRP A 178 -9.60 2.01 67.42
C TRP A 178 -10.68 1.49 68.39
N PRO A 179 -10.32 1.14 69.64
CA PRO A 179 -11.25 0.51 70.58
C PRO A 179 -12.54 1.31 70.83
N ASP A 180 -12.43 2.64 70.80
CA ASP A 180 -13.48 3.62 71.05
C ASP A 180 -14.18 4.12 69.78
N ASP A 181 -13.83 3.61 68.60
CA ASP A 181 -14.48 3.93 67.32
C ASP A 181 -15.51 2.83 66.98
N ASP A 182 -16.79 3.16 67.04
CA ASP A 182 -17.91 2.25 66.73
C ASP A 182 -18.46 2.44 65.30
N SER A 183 -17.74 3.16 64.45
CA SER A 183 -18.13 3.28 63.05
C SER A 183 -17.97 1.94 62.31
N THR A 184 -18.90 1.64 61.40
CA THR A 184 -18.90 0.42 60.58
C THR A 184 -18.51 0.69 59.12
N GLY A 185 -17.92 1.85 58.83
CA GLY A 185 -17.56 2.28 57.48
C GLY A 185 -16.18 1.77 57.02
N GLU A 186 -15.97 1.80 55.70
CA GLU A 186 -14.67 1.51 55.08
C GLU A 186 -13.56 2.47 55.56
N PHE A 187 -12.33 1.96 55.57
CA PHE A 187 -11.16 2.76 55.95
C PHE A 187 -10.57 3.52 54.76
N PRO A 188 -10.01 4.73 54.99
CA PRO A 188 -9.26 5.44 53.94
C PRO A 188 -8.05 4.63 53.44
N GLU A 189 -7.73 4.77 52.14
CA GLU A 189 -6.51 4.20 51.56
C GLU A 189 -5.25 4.60 52.36
N PRO A 190 -4.27 3.69 52.50
CA PRO A 190 -3.02 4.01 53.17
C PRO A 190 -2.21 5.04 52.40
N VAL A 191 -1.64 5.99 53.13
CA VAL A 191 -0.78 7.02 52.56
C VAL A 191 0.67 6.56 52.67
N VAL A 192 1.29 6.26 51.53
CA VAL A 192 2.72 5.94 51.43
C VAL A 192 3.48 7.22 51.07
N SER A 193 4.40 7.63 51.93
CA SER A 193 5.20 8.84 51.77
C SER A 193 6.68 8.56 51.98
N GLY A 194 7.54 9.18 51.18
CA GLY A 194 8.97 9.30 51.51
C GLY A 194 9.15 10.38 52.57
N VAL A 195 9.99 10.16 53.57
CA VAL A 195 10.28 11.16 54.60
C VAL A 195 11.05 12.30 53.93
N GLY A 196 10.48 13.51 53.90
CA GLY A 196 11.15 14.69 53.37
C GLY A 196 12.11 15.25 54.41
N GLY A 197 13.40 15.37 54.08
CA GLY A 197 14.35 16.15 54.88
C GLY A 197 13.95 17.63 54.97
N GLN A 198 14.28 18.27 56.09
CA GLN A 198 14.15 19.73 56.26
C GLN A 198 14.96 20.43 55.15
N GLY A 199 14.28 21.27 54.36
CA GLY A 199 14.88 21.92 53.20
C GLY A 199 16.01 22.87 53.57
N HIS A 200 17.21 22.59 53.09
CA HIS A 200 18.31 23.56 53.04
C HIS A 200 18.30 24.30 51.70
N TRP A 201 18.77 25.55 51.68
CA TRP A 201 18.70 26.44 50.52
C TRP A 201 19.44 25.95 49.25
N TYR A 202 20.30 24.94 49.39
CA TYR A 202 20.98 24.26 48.28
C TYR A 202 20.15 23.12 47.63
N ASP A 203 18.99 22.73 48.18
CA ASP A 203 18.13 21.65 47.66
C ASP A 203 17.54 21.93 46.27
N THR A 204 17.52 23.19 45.84
CA THR A 204 16.93 23.57 44.55
C THR A 204 17.73 23.03 43.35
N VAL A 205 19.03 22.82 43.52
CA VAL A 205 19.93 22.35 42.44
C VAL A 205 20.03 20.81 42.39
N LEU A 206 19.91 20.13 43.53
CA LEU A 206 19.99 18.66 43.64
C LEU A 206 18.66 17.91 43.37
N LYS A 207 17.54 18.64 43.25
CA LYS A 207 16.20 18.08 42.93
C LYS A 207 16.12 17.30 41.61
N PHE A 208 17.08 17.46 40.70
CA PHE A 208 17.11 16.72 39.43
C PHE A 208 17.55 15.26 39.58
N PHE A 209 18.25 14.90 40.67
CA PHE A 209 18.90 13.58 40.84
C PHE A 209 18.33 12.69 41.96
N ARG A 210 17.35 13.14 42.74
CA ARG A 210 16.80 12.36 43.89
C ARG A 210 15.36 11.90 43.69
N LEU A 211 15.11 10.66 44.14
CA LEU A 211 13.86 9.90 43.99
C LEU A 211 12.65 10.68 44.48
N LYS A 212 11.70 10.99 43.60
CA LYS A 212 10.32 11.25 44.00
C LYS A 212 9.63 9.90 44.21
N ALA A 213 9.17 9.64 45.44
CA ALA A 213 8.20 8.57 45.66
C ALA A 213 6.89 8.96 44.95
N THR A 214 6.62 8.36 43.80
CA THR A 214 5.43 8.58 43.00
C THR A 214 4.56 7.34 43.06
N LYS A 215 3.26 7.49 43.37
CA LYS A 215 2.24 6.43 43.23
C LYS A 215 2.36 5.89 41.81
N THR A 216 2.60 4.58 41.66
CA THR A 216 2.69 3.90 40.37
C THR A 216 1.29 3.82 39.76
N GLU A 217 0.78 4.94 39.25
CA GLU A 217 -0.31 4.92 38.30
C GLU A 217 0.27 4.56 36.93
N SER A 218 -0.26 3.49 36.36
CA SER A 218 0.07 3.02 35.03
C SER A 218 -0.38 4.05 33.99
N HIS A 219 0.43 5.07 33.75
CA HIS A 219 0.27 5.86 32.53
C HIS A 219 0.80 5.01 31.37
N VAL A 220 -0.15 4.45 30.64
CA VAL A 220 0.08 3.79 29.37
C VAL A 220 0.62 4.86 28.41
N PHE A 221 1.92 4.77 28.16
CA PHE A 221 2.56 4.99 26.87
C PHE A 221 3.28 6.32 26.56
N ALA A 222 3.10 7.45 27.26
CA ALA A 222 3.92 8.64 26.97
C ALA A 222 3.88 9.74 28.05
N SER A 223 5.01 10.41 28.29
CA SER A 223 5.09 11.61 29.13
C SER A 223 4.43 12.83 28.43
N ARG A 224 3.96 13.83 29.19
CA ARG A 224 3.42 15.09 28.63
C ARG A 224 4.31 15.76 27.57
N PRO A 225 5.65 15.84 27.72
CA PRO A 225 6.51 16.35 26.65
C PRO A 225 6.59 15.41 25.43
N ALA A 226 6.50 14.08 25.61
CA ALA A 226 6.45 13.15 24.48
C ALA A 226 5.17 13.32 23.64
N TRP A 227 4.04 13.66 24.26
CA TRP A 227 2.81 14.02 23.55
C TRP A 227 2.98 15.25 22.64
N TRP A 228 3.74 16.26 23.06
CA TRP A 228 4.03 17.42 22.23
C TRP A 228 4.86 17.07 20.99
N VAL A 229 5.82 16.17 21.13
CA VAL A 229 6.64 15.68 20.00
C VAL A 229 5.79 14.88 19.01
N ILE A 230 4.90 14.01 19.49
CA ILE A 230 3.99 13.24 18.63
C ILE A 230 3.06 14.18 17.83
N TRP A 231 2.48 15.19 18.48
CA TRP A 231 1.62 16.15 17.79
C TRP A 231 2.37 16.98 16.74
N LEU A 232 3.62 17.36 17.00
CA LEU A 232 4.47 18.03 16.01
C LEU A 232 4.76 17.15 14.79
N LEU A 233 4.98 15.85 14.99
CA LEU A 233 5.18 14.89 13.89
C LEU A 233 3.89 14.70 13.07
N VAL A 234 2.74 14.53 13.73
CA VAL A 234 1.44 14.41 13.05
C VAL A 234 1.14 15.66 12.22
N ALA A 235 1.42 16.85 12.77
CA ALA A 235 1.29 18.10 12.04
C ALA A 235 2.25 18.17 10.83
N GLY A 236 3.51 17.75 11.00
CA GLY A 236 4.49 17.69 9.92
C GLY A 236 4.07 16.75 8.78
N VAL A 237 3.62 15.54 9.12
CA VAL A 237 3.09 14.58 8.13
C VAL A 237 1.82 15.11 7.46
N GLY A 238 0.93 15.75 8.21
CA GLY A 238 -0.29 16.36 7.66
C GLY A 238 0.02 17.48 6.67
N VAL A 239 0.98 18.36 6.98
CA VAL A 239 1.44 19.42 6.06
C VAL A 239 2.07 18.80 4.81
N GLN A 240 2.90 17.78 4.95
CA GLN A 240 3.53 17.09 3.82
C GLN A 240 2.48 16.42 2.91
N ALA A 241 1.53 15.68 3.50
CA ALA A 241 0.43 15.05 2.75
C ALA A 241 -0.42 16.09 2.03
N CYS A 242 -0.68 17.23 2.67
CA CYS A 242 -1.43 18.33 2.07
C CYS A 242 -0.68 18.94 0.87
N PHE A 243 0.64 19.14 0.98
CA PHE A 243 1.48 19.58 -0.13
C PHE A 243 1.48 18.57 -1.29
N THR A 244 1.54 17.27 -1.02
CA THR A 244 1.55 16.24 -2.08
C THR A 244 0.22 16.04 -2.77
N LEU A 245 -0.90 16.26 -2.06
CA LEU A 245 -2.25 15.97 -2.58
C LEU A 245 -2.90 17.19 -3.23
N PHE A 246 -2.59 18.41 -2.78
CA PHE A 246 -3.37 19.61 -3.14
C PHE A 246 -2.60 20.71 -3.87
N LEU A 247 -1.27 20.61 -4.00
CA LEU A 247 -0.51 21.55 -4.83
C LEU A 247 -0.16 20.88 -6.17
N PRO A 248 -0.64 21.40 -7.31
CA PRO A 248 -0.25 20.91 -8.62
C PRO A 248 1.23 21.20 -8.78
N ASP A 249 2.01 20.13 -8.74
CA ASP A 249 3.44 20.16 -8.94
C ASP A 249 3.66 20.58 -10.41
N GLU A 250 4.23 21.78 -10.64
CA GLU A 250 4.87 22.14 -11.91
C GLU A 250 6.11 21.25 -12.09
N ARG A 251 5.86 19.94 -12.22
CA ARG A 251 6.90 18.96 -12.50
C ARG A 251 7.45 19.33 -13.85
N ARG A 252 8.75 19.59 -13.88
CA ARG A 252 9.51 19.40 -15.12
C ARG A 252 9.10 18.03 -15.67
N PRO A 253 8.76 17.93 -16.96
CA PRO A 253 8.35 16.67 -17.54
C PRO A 253 9.43 15.61 -17.24
N PRO A 254 9.05 14.33 -17.06
CA PRO A 254 10.00 13.23 -16.89
C PRO A 254 11.15 13.32 -17.91
N MET A 255 12.37 12.93 -17.52
CA MET A 255 13.58 13.08 -18.37
C MET A 255 13.50 12.31 -19.71
N ASP A 256 12.57 11.36 -19.81
CA ASP A 256 12.23 10.56 -20.97
C ASP A 256 11.25 11.24 -21.94
N CYS A 257 10.58 12.32 -21.52
CA CYS A 257 9.75 13.16 -22.39
C CYS A 257 10.60 14.07 -23.27
N ALA A 258 10.20 14.22 -24.53
CA ALA A 258 10.73 15.30 -25.37
C ALA A 258 10.35 16.67 -24.77
N HIS A 259 11.28 17.63 -24.83
CA HIS A 259 11.07 18.97 -24.26
C HIS A 259 10.09 19.83 -25.08
N GLU A 260 10.14 19.70 -26.41
CA GLU A 260 9.28 20.41 -27.34
C GLU A 260 9.11 19.63 -28.65
N GLY A 261 8.11 20.00 -29.45
CA GLY A 261 7.93 19.49 -30.81
C GLY A 261 6.48 19.09 -31.12
N THR A 262 6.20 18.87 -32.40
CA THR A 262 4.91 18.32 -32.84
C THR A 262 5.17 16.95 -33.43
N LEU A 263 4.57 15.90 -32.88
CA LEU A 263 4.69 14.55 -33.42
C LEU A 263 3.50 14.25 -34.31
N HIS A 264 3.79 13.92 -35.56
CA HIS A 264 2.83 13.51 -36.57
C HIS A 264 2.75 11.99 -36.62
N LEU A 265 1.64 11.44 -36.15
CA LEU A 265 1.34 10.01 -36.26
C LEU A 265 0.59 9.75 -37.55
N HIS A 266 0.85 8.63 -38.22
CA HIS A 266 0.16 8.25 -39.45
C HIS A 266 -0.16 6.76 -39.46
N GLY A 267 -0.97 6.33 -40.43
CA GLY A 267 -1.06 4.93 -40.81
C GLY A 267 -2.37 4.25 -40.44
N SER A 268 -2.26 3.04 -39.89
CA SER A 268 -3.37 2.11 -39.71
C SER A 268 -4.54 2.71 -38.95
N THR A 269 -5.74 2.58 -39.52
CA THR A 269 -6.99 2.90 -38.83
C THR A 269 -7.42 1.81 -37.86
N ALA A 270 -6.91 0.59 -38.00
CA ALA A 270 -7.11 -0.46 -37.02
C ALA A 270 -6.33 -0.11 -35.72
N PHE A 271 -5.02 0.01 -35.82
CA PHE A 271 -4.17 0.35 -34.68
C PHE A 271 -4.34 1.80 -34.16
N GLY A 272 -4.95 2.67 -34.95
CA GLY A 272 -5.03 4.11 -34.69
C GLY A 272 -5.67 4.48 -33.35
N HIS A 273 -6.67 3.72 -32.87
CA HIS A 273 -7.29 3.99 -31.56
C HIS A 273 -6.31 3.76 -30.40
N ALA A 274 -5.58 2.64 -30.42
CA ALA A 274 -4.59 2.33 -29.40
C ALA A 274 -3.42 3.33 -29.42
N ALA A 275 -2.92 3.65 -30.62
CA ALA A 275 -1.86 4.65 -30.79
C ALA A 275 -2.30 6.05 -30.35
N GLN A 276 -3.55 6.44 -30.62
CA GLN A 276 -4.10 7.73 -30.18
C GLN A 276 -4.31 7.77 -28.67
N ALA A 277 -4.78 6.69 -28.05
CA ALA A 277 -4.90 6.59 -26.59
C ALA A 277 -3.53 6.69 -25.91
N ALA A 278 -2.52 6.01 -26.45
CA ALA A 278 -1.14 6.10 -25.98
C ALA A 278 -0.57 7.51 -26.16
N ALA A 279 -0.86 8.17 -27.28
CA ALA A 279 -0.48 9.57 -27.51
C ALA A 279 -1.12 10.53 -26.49
N GLU A 280 -2.39 10.33 -26.17
CA GLU A 280 -3.08 11.15 -25.15
C GLU A 280 -2.51 10.95 -23.75
N ASP A 281 -2.17 9.71 -23.37
CA ASP A 281 -1.52 9.44 -22.10
C ASP A 281 -0.09 10.00 -22.06
N TYR A 282 0.68 9.88 -23.15
CA TYR A 282 1.99 10.51 -23.28
C TYR A 282 1.92 12.03 -23.05
N LEU A 283 0.95 12.72 -23.66
CA LEU A 283 0.74 14.15 -23.45
C LEU A 283 0.32 14.48 -22.00
N LYS A 284 -0.45 13.61 -21.34
CA LYS A 284 -0.81 13.78 -19.91
C LYS A 284 0.41 13.56 -18.99
N ARG A 285 1.27 12.60 -19.32
CA ARG A 285 2.50 12.28 -18.59
C ARG A 285 3.54 13.39 -18.74
N CYS A 286 3.68 13.93 -19.95
CA CYS A 286 4.62 14.99 -20.28
C CYS A 286 4.03 16.40 -20.08
N ARG A 287 3.05 16.56 -19.17
CA ARG A 287 2.52 17.88 -18.79
C ARG A 287 3.67 18.77 -18.30
N GLY A 288 3.92 19.85 -19.03
CA GLY A 288 5.06 20.76 -18.81
C GLY A 288 6.08 20.79 -19.96
N ALA A 289 6.02 19.83 -20.89
CA ALA A 289 6.72 19.91 -22.17
C ALA A 289 5.88 20.66 -23.21
N ASN A 290 6.53 21.35 -24.15
CA ASN A 290 5.87 22.05 -25.26
C ASN A 290 5.64 21.08 -26.45
N VAL A 291 4.94 19.98 -26.18
CA VAL A 291 4.71 18.90 -27.14
C VAL A 291 3.25 18.85 -27.61
N SER A 292 3.04 18.55 -28.89
CA SER A 292 1.69 18.37 -29.44
C SER A 292 1.61 17.17 -30.39
N ILE A 293 0.44 16.52 -30.43
CA ILE A 293 0.17 15.38 -31.32
C ILE A 293 -1.19 15.63 -31.98
N PRO A 294 -1.25 16.01 -33.27
CA PRO A 294 -2.50 16.21 -33.97
C PRO A 294 -3.33 14.93 -34.04
N LYS A 295 -4.66 15.05 -33.92
CA LYS A 295 -5.61 13.94 -34.04
C LYS A 295 -6.05 13.72 -35.50
N GLY A 296 -6.63 12.55 -35.80
CA GLY A 296 -7.31 12.30 -37.08
C GLY A 296 -6.36 12.08 -38.26
N THR A 297 -5.14 11.62 -37.99
CA THR A 297 -4.07 11.46 -38.98
C THR A 297 -3.91 10.02 -39.50
N PHE A 298 -4.64 9.07 -38.91
CA PHE A 298 -4.68 7.66 -39.35
C PHE A 298 -5.64 7.50 -40.53
N LYS A 299 -5.10 7.17 -41.71
CA LYS A 299 -5.85 7.08 -42.98
C LYS A 299 -5.59 5.78 -43.75
N GLY A 300 -5.09 4.76 -43.05
CA GLY A 300 -4.66 3.48 -43.60
C GLY A 300 -3.13 3.35 -43.67
N SER A 301 -2.66 2.11 -43.54
CA SER A 301 -1.23 1.77 -43.46
C SER A 301 -0.44 2.26 -44.67
N GLY A 302 -0.91 1.99 -45.89
CA GLY A 302 -0.28 2.41 -47.14
C GLY A 302 -0.21 3.94 -47.27
N THR A 303 -1.30 4.64 -46.93
CA THR A 303 -1.32 6.11 -46.89
C THR A 303 -0.31 6.66 -45.89
N GLY A 304 -0.18 6.02 -44.73
CA GLY A 304 0.73 6.47 -43.68
C GLY A 304 2.20 6.33 -44.03
N VAL A 305 2.62 5.19 -44.56
CA VAL A 305 4.03 5.00 -44.98
C VAL A 305 4.40 5.90 -46.16
N ASN A 306 3.47 6.13 -47.10
CA ASN A 306 3.67 7.11 -48.17
C ASN A 306 3.81 8.54 -47.64
N ALA A 307 3.02 8.91 -46.62
CA ALA A 307 3.11 10.22 -45.99
C ALA A 307 4.46 10.41 -45.26
N LEU A 308 4.91 9.40 -44.51
CA LEU A 308 6.20 9.41 -43.84
C LEU A 308 7.38 9.47 -44.82
N ASP A 309 7.36 8.64 -45.87
CA ASP A 309 8.39 8.65 -46.92
C ASP A 309 8.45 10.00 -47.65
N ARG A 310 7.30 10.59 -47.95
CA ARG A 310 7.23 11.94 -48.51
C ARG A 310 7.79 12.98 -47.56
N ALA A 311 7.40 12.97 -46.28
CA ALA A 311 7.88 13.93 -45.29
C ALA A 311 9.41 13.86 -45.13
N GLY A 312 9.98 12.65 -45.06
CA GLY A 312 11.43 12.46 -44.96
C GLY A 312 12.19 12.95 -46.20
N ARG A 313 11.64 12.77 -47.40
CA ARG A 313 12.23 13.30 -48.63
C ARG A 313 12.12 14.82 -48.74
N GLU A 314 10.98 15.39 -48.38
CA GLU A 314 10.74 16.84 -48.40
C GLU A 314 11.60 17.58 -47.37
N ALA A 315 11.85 16.97 -46.21
CA ALA A 315 12.77 17.46 -45.20
C ALA A 315 14.26 17.36 -45.61
N GLY A 316 14.56 16.66 -46.71
CA GLY A 316 15.93 16.54 -47.22
C GLY A 316 16.87 15.73 -46.33
N ILE A 317 16.35 14.78 -45.54
CA ILE A 317 17.14 14.01 -44.57
C ILE A 317 18.20 13.14 -45.27
N GLU A 318 19.48 13.36 -44.92
CA GLU A 318 20.62 12.64 -45.48
C GLU A 318 20.60 11.14 -45.12
N VAL A 319 21.30 10.31 -45.90
CA VAL A 319 21.42 8.87 -45.60
C VAL A 319 22.26 8.69 -44.34
N GLY A 320 21.73 7.96 -43.35
CA GLY A 320 22.35 7.79 -42.03
C GLY A 320 21.73 8.68 -40.95
N GLU A 321 20.92 9.68 -41.34
CA GLU A 321 20.09 10.46 -40.43
C GLU A 321 18.62 10.03 -40.51
N GLY A 322 17.82 10.49 -39.54
CA GLY A 322 16.39 10.23 -39.52
C GLY A 322 15.52 11.42 -39.12
N LEU A 323 14.25 11.32 -39.48
CA LEU A 323 13.22 12.31 -39.20
C LEU A 323 12.68 12.11 -37.77
N GLY A 324 12.72 13.17 -36.95
CA GLY A 324 12.45 13.09 -35.51
C GLY A 324 11.03 13.41 -35.06
N ASP A 325 10.12 13.71 -35.99
CA ASP A 325 8.79 14.25 -35.69
C ASP A 325 7.64 13.50 -36.39
N HIS A 326 7.92 12.38 -37.07
CA HIS A 326 6.91 11.55 -37.74
C HIS A 326 7.07 10.05 -37.41
N ILE A 327 5.94 9.37 -37.22
CA ILE A 327 5.86 7.90 -37.10
C ILE A 327 4.67 7.40 -37.91
N ALA A 328 4.83 6.32 -38.67
CA ALA A 328 3.72 5.65 -39.37
C ALA A 328 3.49 4.24 -38.82
N PHE A 329 2.25 3.90 -38.49
CA PHE A 329 1.89 2.57 -38.00
C PHE A 329 1.25 1.70 -39.08
N THR A 330 1.56 0.42 -39.13
CA THR A 330 1.01 -0.51 -40.13
C THR A 330 0.68 -1.89 -39.57
N ASP A 331 -0.44 -2.45 -40.02
CA ASP A 331 -0.82 -3.84 -39.76
C ASP A 331 0.01 -4.74 -40.68
N GLY A 332 1.16 -5.20 -40.21
CA GLY A 332 2.14 -5.96 -40.99
C GLY A 332 3.17 -5.10 -41.68
N LEU A 333 4.11 -5.76 -42.36
CA LEU A 333 5.18 -5.08 -43.10
C LEU A 333 4.58 -4.31 -44.28
N ALA A 334 5.03 -3.07 -44.43
CA ALA A 334 4.76 -2.28 -45.63
C ALA A 334 5.41 -2.92 -46.85
N SER A 335 4.76 -2.79 -48.01
CA SER A 335 5.25 -3.30 -49.28
C SER A 335 6.59 -2.68 -49.68
N ASP A 336 7.35 -3.41 -50.51
CA ASP A 336 8.60 -2.93 -51.11
C ASP A 336 8.39 -1.58 -51.83
N GLY A 337 9.34 -0.66 -51.67
CA GLY A 337 9.27 0.68 -52.28
C GLY A 337 9.70 1.84 -51.37
N HIS A 338 9.96 1.56 -50.10
CA HIS A 338 10.31 2.56 -49.09
C HIS A 338 11.66 2.26 -48.42
N PRO A 339 12.79 2.35 -49.15
CA PRO A 339 14.10 1.87 -48.67
C PRO A 339 14.67 2.66 -47.48
N ARG A 340 14.12 3.84 -47.20
CA ARG A 340 14.52 4.71 -46.09
C ARG A 340 13.68 4.49 -44.83
N LEU A 341 12.60 3.72 -44.90
CA LEU A 341 11.74 3.49 -43.75
C LEU A 341 12.24 2.29 -42.93
N ILE A 342 12.37 2.49 -41.62
CA ILE A 342 12.85 1.47 -40.69
C ILE A 342 11.66 0.94 -39.88
N PRO A 343 11.30 -0.35 -40.02
CA PRO A 343 10.26 -0.97 -39.22
C PRO A 343 10.73 -1.30 -37.81
N THR A 344 9.90 -0.97 -36.81
CA THR A 344 10.04 -1.44 -35.43
C THR A 344 8.76 -2.19 -35.05
N PRO A 345 8.82 -3.48 -34.69
CA PRO A 345 7.63 -4.20 -34.22
C PRO A 345 7.18 -3.64 -32.87
N VAL A 346 5.88 -3.36 -32.71
CA VAL A 346 5.34 -2.74 -31.48
C VAL A 346 4.35 -3.63 -30.74
N ALA A 347 3.51 -4.37 -31.47
CA ALA A 347 2.52 -5.26 -30.86
C ALA A 347 2.07 -6.36 -31.83
N LEU A 348 1.37 -7.37 -31.32
CA LEU A 348 0.63 -8.37 -32.07
C LEU A 348 -0.86 -8.02 -31.98
N SER A 349 -1.51 -7.90 -33.13
CA SER A 349 -2.94 -7.69 -33.27
C SER A 349 -3.63 -8.96 -33.71
N VAL A 350 -4.76 -9.26 -33.07
CA VAL A 350 -5.69 -10.32 -33.50
C VAL A 350 -6.84 -9.69 -34.26
N PHE A 351 -7.07 -10.18 -35.48
CA PHE A 351 -8.17 -9.74 -36.34
C PHE A 351 -9.26 -10.81 -36.41
N THR A 352 -10.46 -10.39 -36.74
CA THR A 352 -11.62 -11.28 -36.87
C THR A 352 -12.37 -10.96 -38.16
N LEU A 353 -12.98 -11.99 -38.73
CA LEU A 353 -14.08 -11.79 -39.66
C LEU A 353 -15.33 -11.51 -38.83
N VAL A 354 -16.12 -10.54 -39.26
CA VAL A 354 -17.34 -10.12 -38.58
C VAL A 354 -18.49 -10.23 -39.54
N VAL A 355 -19.54 -10.92 -39.13
CA VAL A 355 -20.76 -11.08 -39.92
C VAL A 355 -21.94 -10.47 -39.17
N ASN A 356 -22.92 -9.96 -39.91
CA ASN A 356 -24.19 -9.56 -39.34
C ASN A 356 -24.94 -10.78 -38.77
N GLU A 357 -25.60 -10.63 -37.62
CA GLU A 357 -26.35 -11.71 -36.96
C GLU A 357 -27.35 -12.43 -37.89
N LYS A 358 -27.92 -11.73 -38.87
CA LYS A 358 -28.89 -12.30 -39.81
C LYS A 358 -28.29 -13.30 -40.80
N ALA A 359 -26.97 -13.34 -40.95
CA ALA A 359 -26.32 -14.40 -41.73
C ALA A 359 -26.48 -15.79 -41.10
N GLY A 360 -26.67 -15.88 -39.78
CA GLY A 360 -26.88 -17.16 -39.08
C GLY A 360 -25.66 -18.08 -39.10
N VAL A 361 -24.44 -17.52 -39.15
CA VAL A 361 -23.18 -18.28 -39.15
C VAL A 361 -22.27 -17.79 -38.03
N GLU A 362 -21.68 -18.73 -37.27
CA GLU A 362 -20.71 -18.44 -36.21
C GLU A 362 -19.31 -19.02 -36.48
N ASN A 363 -19.20 -19.89 -37.49
CA ASN A 363 -17.96 -20.59 -37.82
C ASN A 363 -17.89 -20.87 -39.32
N LEU A 364 -16.75 -20.60 -39.91
CA LEU A 364 -16.43 -20.99 -41.28
C LEU A 364 -15.14 -21.80 -41.31
N THR A 365 -15.06 -22.77 -42.21
CA THR A 365 -13.76 -23.36 -42.54
C THR A 365 -12.91 -22.36 -43.30
N LEU A 366 -11.58 -22.47 -43.24
CA LEU A 366 -10.70 -21.61 -44.03
C LEU A 366 -10.96 -21.69 -45.54
N ALA A 367 -11.41 -22.86 -46.03
CA ALA A 367 -11.84 -23.02 -47.40
C ALA A 367 -13.08 -22.17 -47.71
N GLN A 368 -14.10 -22.20 -46.85
CA GLN A 368 -15.31 -21.38 -47.02
C GLN A 368 -15.00 -19.88 -46.94
N VAL A 369 -14.11 -19.46 -46.03
CA VAL A 369 -13.63 -18.06 -45.98
C VAL A 369 -13.08 -17.63 -47.34
N ARG A 370 -12.24 -18.45 -47.97
CA ARG A 370 -11.69 -18.16 -49.30
C ARG A 370 -12.77 -18.08 -50.37
N GLU A 371 -13.78 -18.94 -50.33
CA GLU A 371 -14.87 -18.92 -51.30
C GLU A 371 -15.79 -17.69 -51.14
N VAL A 372 -16.06 -17.27 -49.89
CA VAL A 372 -16.82 -16.04 -49.57
C VAL A 372 -16.07 -14.81 -50.07
N PHE A 373 -14.80 -14.66 -49.69
CA PHE A 373 -13.98 -13.50 -50.10
C PHE A 373 -13.55 -13.54 -51.58
N ALA A 374 -13.70 -14.68 -52.27
CA ALA A 374 -13.60 -14.78 -53.72
C ALA A 374 -14.92 -14.45 -54.45
N GLY A 375 -16.02 -14.19 -53.72
CA GLY A 375 -17.35 -13.90 -54.28
C GLY A 375 -18.03 -15.11 -54.95
N ARG A 376 -17.59 -16.33 -54.60
CA ARG A 376 -18.18 -17.58 -55.14
C ARG A 376 -19.38 -18.04 -54.32
N VAL A 377 -19.31 -17.88 -53.00
CA VAL A 377 -20.48 -17.99 -52.12
C VAL A 377 -21.24 -16.68 -52.18
N ARG A 378 -22.50 -16.74 -52.61
CA ARG A 378 -23.35 -15.56 -52.85
C ARG A 378 -24.55 -15.49 -51.90
N ASN A 379 -24.87 -16.58 -51.22
CA ASN A 379 -25.89 -16.67 -50.19
C ASN A 379 -25.37 -17.52 -49.02
N TRP A 380 -25.69 -17.14 -47.78
CA TRP A 380 -25.21 -17.81 -46.58
C TRP A 380 -25.70 -19.26 -46.45
N SER A 381 -26.83 -19.63 -47.05
CA SER A 381 -27.33 -21.00 -47.09
C SER A 381 -26.38 -21.98 -47.79
N GLU A 382 -25.49 -21.49 -48.66
CA GLU A 382 -24.44 -22.31 -49.31
C GLU A 382 -23.37 -22.78 -48.32
N VAL A 383 -23.28 -22.16 -47.13
CA VAL A 383 -22.32 -22.46 -46.07
C VAL A 383 -22.99 -22.72 -44.72
N ASN A 384 -24.22 -23.24 -44.73
CA ASN A 384 -25.06 -23.58 -43.57
C ASN A 384 -25.52 -22.38 -42.72
N GLY A 385 -25.55 -21.18 -43.29
CA GLY A 385 -26.22 -20.03 -42.69
C GLY A 385 -27.69 -19.90 -43.09
N ASN A 386 -28.26 -18.74 -42.81
CA ASN A 386 -29.61 -18.39 -43.20
C ASN A 386 -29.72 -18.17 -44.72
N ASP A 387 -30.94 -18.19 -45.25
CA ASP A 387 -31.21 -17.81 -46.64
C ASP A 387 -31.14 -16.30 -46.81
N GLU A 388 -29.92 -15.77 -46.81
CA GLU A 388 -29.62 -14.34 -46.87
C GLU A 388 -28.48 -14.10 -47.88
N PRO A 389 -28.59 -13.12 -48.78
CA PRO A 389 -27.50 -12.76 -49.68
C PRO A 389 -26.24 -12.32 -48.94
N VAL A 390 -25.07 -12.64 -49.50
CA VAL A 390 -23.79 -12.18 -48.95
C VAL A 390 -23.52 -10.75 -49.41
N HIS A 391 -23.31 -9.84 -48.45
CA HIS A 391 -22.81 -8.50 -48.69
C HIS A 391 -21.38 -8.35 -48.22
N LEU A 392 -20.42 -8.38 -49.14
CA LEU A 392 -19.00 -8.31 -48.79
C LEU A 392 -18.54 -6.85 -48.66
N ILE A 393 -18.22 -6.43 -47.44
CA ILE A 393 -17.67 -5.11 -47.12
C ILE A 393 -16.15 -5.24 -47.03
N ASN A 394 -15.47 -4.85 -48.11
CA ASN A 394 -14.01 -4.87 -48.17
C ASN A 394 -13.40 -3.51 -47.80
N ARG A 395 -12.08 -3.50 -47.62
CA ARG A 395 -11.31 -2.26 -47.47
C ARG A 395 -10.62 -1.89 -48.78
N GLU A 396 -10.44 -0.60 -49.01
CA GLU A 396 -9.67 -0.10 -50.15
C GLU A 396 -8.22 -0.65 -50.18
N PRO A 397 -7.59 -0.73 -51.37
CA PRO A 397 -6.17 -1.03 -51.49
C PRO A 397 -5.31 -0.11 -50.61
N GLY A 398 -4.30 -0.68 -49.93
CA GLY A 398 -3.46 0.06 -48.98
C GLY A 398 -3.90 -0.04 -47.51
N SER A 399 -5.03 -0.69 -47.22
CA SER A 399 -5.36 -1.15 -45.86
C SER A 399 -4.42 -2.29 -45.42
N GLY A 400 -3.72 -2.12 -44.29
CA GLY A 400 -2.91 -3.18 -43.68
C GLY A 400 -3.77 -4.37 -43.26
N THR A 401 -4.96 -4.11 -42.73
CA THR A 401 -5.94 -5.13 -42.34
C THR A 401 -6.35 -6.01 -43.54
N ARG A 402 -6.57 -5.41 -44.72
CA ARG A 402 -6.79 -6.12 -46.00
C ARG A 402 -5.54 -6.89 -46.42
N GLY A 403 -4.36 -6.28 -46.34
CA GLY A 403 -3.10 -6.95 -46.66
C GLY A 403 -2.91 -8.21 -45.83
N THR A 404 -3.20 -8.13 -44.53
CA THR A 404 -3.16 -9.26 -43.60
C THR A 404 -4.20 -10.32 -43.96
N LEU A 405 -5.44 -9.93 -44.27
CA LEU A 405 -6.47 -10.87 -44.73
C LEU A 405 -5.99 -11.66 -45.95
N VAL A 406 -5.47 -10.96 -46.95
CA VAL A 406 -5.00 -11.53 -48.21
C VAL A 406 -3.84 -12.51 -47.97
N ALA A 407 -2.84 -12.09 -47.19
CA ALA A 407 -1.65 -12.88 -46.91
C ALA A 407 -1.96 -14.10 -46.02
N LYS A 408 -2.77 -13.92 -44.97
CA LYS A 408 -3.00 -14.96 -43.95
C LYS A 408 -4.12 -15.92 -44.31
N LEU A 409 -5.21 -15.44 -44.94
CA LEU A 409 -6.40 -16.25 -45.18
C LEU A 409 -6.60 -16.58 -46.66
N LEU A 410 -6.27 -15.67 -47.58
CA LEU A 410 -6.64 -15.80 -49.00
C LEU A 410 -5.54 -16.35 -49.91
N ASN A 411 -4.38 -16.76 -49.36
CA ASN A 411 -3.21 -17.22 -50.13
C ASN A 411 -2.81 -16.22 -51.24
N ASP A 412 -2.67 -14.95 -50.86
CA ASP A 412 -2.28 -13.85 -51.73
C ASP A 412 -3.24 -13.54 -52.89
N ARG A 413 -4.44 -14.14 -52.88
CA ARG A 413 -5.50 -13.84 -53.84
C ARG A 413 -6.28 -12.62 -53.39
N GLN A 414 -6.36 -11.63 -54.28
CA GLN A 414 -7.13 -10.43 -54.03
C GLN A 414 -8.64 -10.73 -54.06
N PRO A 415 -9.43 -10.07 -53.20
CA PRO A 415 -10.88 -10.04 -53.33
C PRO A 415 -11.32 -9.52 -54.71
N PRO A 416 -12.53 -9.86 -55.19
CA PRO A 416 -13.05 -9.35 -56.45
C PRO A 416 -13.22 -7.82 -56.40
N GLN A 417 -13.23 -7.19 -57.58
CA GLN A 417 -13.60 -5.77 -57.69
C GLN A 417 -15.00 -5.53 -57.11
N PHE A 418 -15.20 -4.34 -56.56
CA PHE A 418 -16.50 -3.94 -56.05
C PHE A 418 -17.56 -3.89 -57.16
N THR A 419 -18.79 -4.23 -56.81
CA THR A 419 -19.98 -4.22 -57.67
C THR A 419 -20.68 -2.88 -57.61
N VAL A 420 -20.56 -2.18 -56.48
CA VAL A 420 -21.06 -0.83 -56.26
C VAL A 420 -19.99 0.01 -55.56
N PRO A 421 -19.82 1.29 -55.94
CA PRO A 421 -18.79 2.16 -55.37
C PRO A 421 -19.13 2.64 -53.95
N ASP A 422 -20.42 2.68 -53.62
CA ASP A 422 -20.93 3.09 -52.31
C ASP A 422 -21.72 1.92 -51.73
N CYS A 423 -21.38 1.52 -50.51
CA CYS A 423 -22.05 0.42 -49.83
C CYS A 423 -23.55 0.70 -49.59
N ALA A 424 -23.98 1.96 -49.54
CA ALA A 424 -25.41 2.32 -49.48
C ALA A 424 -26.18 1.91 -50.75
N SER A 425 -25.47 1.63 -51.84
CA SER A 425 -26.07 1.17 -53.11
C SER A 425 -26.24 -0.36 -53.18
N LEU A 426 -25.78 -1.11 -52.18
CA LEU A 426 -26.01 -2.55 -52.07
C LEU A 426 -27.53 -2.83 -52.02
N LYS A 427 -27.92 -3.94 -52.65
CA LYS A 427 -29.32 -4.34 -52.79
C LYS A 427 -29.58 -5.56 -51.93
N SER A 428 -30.47 -5.45 -50.95
CA SER A 428 -30.74 -6.50 -49.96
C SER A 428 -31.23 -7.83 -50.54
N ASP A 429 -31.65 -7.86 -51.81
CA ASP A 429 -32.20 -9.06 -52.47
C ASP A 429 -31.16 -9.86 -53.28
N ARG A 430 -29.89 -9.46 -53.30
CA ARG A 430 -28.84 -10.14 -54.08
C ARG A 430 -27.45 -9.91 -53.54
N TYR A 431 -26.52 -10.80 -53.90
CA TYR A 431 -25.10 -10.60 -53.64
C TYR A 431 -24.63 -9.20 -54.09
N GLY A 432 -23.75 -8.61 -53.29
CA GLY A 432 -23.02 -7.41 -53.67
C GLY A 432 -21.78 -7.24 -52.81
N ASN A 433 -20.86 -6.41 -53.28
CA ASN A 433 -19.68 -6.01 -52.55
C ASN A 433 -19.35 -4.53 -52.81
N CYS A 434 -18.73 -3.91 -51.82
CA CYS A 434 -18.25 -2.53 -51.84
C CYS A 434 -16.91 -2.43 -51.11
N GLU A 435 -16.24 -1.29 -51.20
CA GLU A 435 -15.00 -1.02 -50.49
C GLU A 435 -15.12 0.26 -49.66
N VAL A 436 -14.55 0.26 -48.44
CA VAL A 436 -14.51 1.43 -47.55
C VAL A 436 -13.09 1.72 -47.06
N GLN A 437 -12.81 2.97 -46.71
CA GLN A 437 -11.48 3.39 -46.34
C GLN A 437 -11.08 2.97 -44.92
N GLU A 438 -11.97 3.06 -43.93
CA GLU A 438 -11.65 2.90 -42.50
C GLU A 438 -12.15 1.58 -41.91
N THR A 439 -11.47 1.06 -40.88
CA THR A 439 -11.89 -0.19 -40.23
C THR A 439 -13.20 -0.02 -39.45
N ALA A 440 -13.39 1.14 -38.80
CA ALA A 440 -14.63 1.45 -38.09
C ALA A 440 -15.84 1.40 -39.04
N THR A 441 -15.72 2.00 -40.23
CA THR A 441 -16.78 1.97 -41.26
C THR A 441 -17.14 0.55 -41.69
N VAL A 442 -16.21 -0.42 -41.67
CA VAL A 442 -16.56 -1.82 -41.95
C VAL A 442 -17.53 -2.37 -40.92
N LEU A 443 -17.32 -2.07 -39.63
CA LEU A 443 -18.21 -2.53 -38.57
C LEU A 443 -19.59 -1.87 -38.68
N ASP A 444 -19.65 -0.56 -38.95
CA ASP A 444 -20.91 0.17 -39.16
C ASP A 444 -21.72 -0.44 -40.32
N GLU A 445 -21.04 -0.74 -41.43
CA GLU A 445 -21.62 -1.30 -42.64
C GLU A 445 -22.09 -2.75 -42.45
N VAL A 446 -21.36 -3.54 -41.66
CA VAL A 446 -21.76 -4.91 -41.32
C VAL A 446 -22.94 -4.92 -40.34
N ALA A 447 -22.93 -4.05 -39.32
CA ALA A 447 -24.00 -3.98 -38.32
C ALA A 447 -25.35 -3.54 -38.93
N SER A 448 -25.31 -2.71 -39.97
CA SER A 448 -26.49 -2.11 -40.58
C SER A 448 -27.13 -2.91 -41.72
N ARG A 449 -26.52 -4.02 -42.16
CA ARG A 449 -26.96 -4.78 -43.34
C ARG A 449 -27.02 -6.27 -43.06
N ASP A 450 -28.22 -6.82 -43.23
CA ASP A 450 -28.45 -8.26 -43.16
C ASP A 450 -27.51 -9.00 -44.13
N GLY A 451 -26.93 -10.11 -43.69
CA GLY A 451 -26.01 -10.90 -44.52
C GLY A 451 -24.65 -10.25 -44.83
N ALA A 452 -24.33 -9.09 -44.26
CA ALA A 452 -23.04 -8.46 -44.48
C ALA A 452 -21.89 -9.16 -43.74
N ILE A 453 -20.72 -9.20 -44.38
CA ILE A 453 -19.46 -9.67 -43.79
C ILE A 453 -18.34 -8.66 -44.07
N GLY A 454 -17.53 -8.43 -43.06
CA GLY A 454 -16.32 -7.63 -43.10
C GLY A 454 -15.27 -8.17 -42.13
N TYR A 455 -14.34 -7.32 -41.72
CA TYR A 455 -13.24 -7.68 -40.84
C TYR A 455 -12.72 -6.47 -40.06
N SER A 456 -12.29 -6.71 -38.83
CA SER A 456 -11.74 -5.72 -37.90
C SER A 456 -10.86 -6.43 -36.86
N GLU A 457 -10.24 -5.67 -35.97
CA GLU A 457 -9.59 -6.13 -34.75
C GLU A 457 -10.61 -6.80 -33.83
N ALA A 458 -10.25 -7.93 -33.23
CA ALA A 458 -11.18 -8.73 -32.45
C ALA A 458 -11.80 -7.98 -31.26
N THR A 459 -11.02 -7.11 -30.60
CA THR A 459 -11.46 -6.32 -29.44
C THR A 459 -12.36 -5.14 -29.81
N LYS A 460 -12.33 -4.66 -31.06
CA LYS A 460 -13.17 -3.55 -31.51
C LYS A 460 -14.64 -3.94 -31.63
N VAL A 461 -14.91 -5.20 -31.96
CA VAL A 461 -16.28 -5.69 -32.19
C VAL A 461 -17.11 -5.62 -30.92
N ASP A 462 -16.54 -6.03 -29.78
CA ASP A 462 -17.26 -6.06 -28.50
C ASP A 462 -17.56 -4.66 -27.95
N GLY A 463 -16.76 -3.66 -28.35
CA GLY A 463 -16.93 -2.25 -27.95
C GLY A 463 -17.75 -1.41 -28.93
N HIS A 464 -18.27 -2.03 -30.00
CA HIS A 464 -19.08 -1.34 -31.01
C HIS A 464 -20.49 -0.99 -30.47
N GLU A 465 -21.09 0.11 -30.93
CA GLU A 465 -22.42 0.53 -30.44
C GLU A 465 -23.53 -0.47 -30.76
N ASP A 466 -23.47 -1.09 -31.94
CA ASP A 466 -24.35 -2.17 -32.40
C ASP A 466 -23.72 -3.57 -32.24
N ALA A 467 -22.96 -3.81 -31.16
CA ALA A 467 -22.28 -5.10 -30.94
C ALA A 467 -23.23 -6.31 -30.91
N ASP A 468 -24.50 -6.13 -30.55
CA ASP A 468 -25.53 -7.18 -30.56
C ASP A 468 -25.86 -7.69 -31.96
N ARG A 469 -25.56 -6.90 -33.00
CA ARG A 469 -25.77 -7.28 -34.41
C ARG A 469 -24.55 -7.91 -35.07
N LEU A 470 -23.42 -7.95 -34.36
CA LEU A 470 -22.14 -8.37 -34.91
C LEU A 470 -21.73 -9.72 -34.32
N VAL A 471 -21.42 -10.67 -35.19
CA VAL A 471 -20.91 -11.99 -34.82
C VAL A 471 -19.47 -12.14 -35.27
N LYS A 472 -18.55 -12.33 -34.31
CA LYS A 472 -17.16 -12.71 -34.58
C LYS A 472 -17.12 -14.16 -35.06
N LEU A 473 -16.63 -14.39 -36.27
CA LEU A 473 -16.55 -15.74 -36.83
C LEU A 473 -15.34 -16.50 -36.28
N ARG A 474 -15.59 -17.75 -35.87
CA ARG A 474 -14.53 -18.75 -35.70
C ARG A 474 -14.03 -19.24 -37.06
N ILE A 475 -12.74 -19.57 -37.14
CA ILE A 475 -12.13 -20.16 -38.33
C ILE A 475 -11.63 -21.57 -38.01
N ASP A 476 -12.24 -22.57 -38.66
CA ASP A 476 -12.05 -23.98 -38.34
C ASP A 476 -12.28 -24.29 -36.85
N GLY A 477 -13.27 -23.65 -36.24
CA GLY A 477 -13.61 -23.80 -34.82
C GLY A 477 -12.74 -22.99 -33.85
N ARG A 478 -11.72 -22.29 -34.31
CA ARG A 478 -10.76 -21.52 -33.49
C ARG A 478 -11.25 -20.09 -33.27
N GLU A 479 -11.08 -19.58 -32.06
CA GLU A 479 -11.57 -18.26 -31.66
C GLU A 479 -10.60 -17.12 -32.01
N PRO A 480 -11.13 -15.93 -32.38
CA PRO A 480 -10.32 -14.75 -32.66
C PRO A 480 -9.87 -14.05 -31.36
N THR A 481 -9.08 -14.73 -30.55
CA THR A 481 -8.54 -14.20 -29.28
C THR A 481 -7.02 -14.39 -29.24
N ALA A 482 -6.34 -13.70 -28.31
CA ALA A 482 -4.89 -13.90 -28.12
C ALA A 482 -4.57 -15.37 -27.77
N GLU A 483 -5.35 -15.96 -26.85
CA GLU A 483 -5.28 -17.38 -26.50
C GLU A 483 -5.57 -18.29 -27.71
N GLY A 484 -6.58 -17.94 -28.52
CA GLY A 484 -6.90 -18.66 -29.74
C GLY A 484 -5.76 -18.66 -30.76
N VAL A 485 -4.97 -17.59 -30.84
CA VAL A 485 -3.79 -17.51 -31.70
C VAL A 485 -2.64 -18.39 -31.16
N GLU A 486 -2.35 -18.32 -29.87
CA GLU A 486 -1.21 -19.01 -29.26
C GLU A 486 -1.46 -20.51 -29.05
N GLU A 487 -2.65 -20.90 -28.58
CA GLU A 487 -2.95 -22.28 -28.18
C GLU A 487 -3.68 -23.06 -29.27
N ALA A 488 -4.64 -22.42 -29.93
CA ALA A 488 -5.48 -23.06 -30.94
C ALA A 488 -5.00 -22.81 -32.39
N GLY A 489 -4.00 -21.94 -32.58
CA GLY A 489 -3.44 -21.61 -33.89
C GLY A 489 -4.40 -20.83 -34.80
N TYR A 490 -5.25 -19.97 -34.26
CA TYR A 490 -6.14 -19.10 -35.03
C TYR A 490 -5.33 -18.27 -36.06
N PRO A 491 -5.71 -18.25 -37.36
CA PRO A 491 -4.79 -17.81 -38.42
C PRO A 491 -4.78 -16.30 -38.70
N TYR A 492 -5.77 -15.53 -38.24
CA TYR A 492 -5.93 -14.13 -38.64
C TYR A 492 -5.36 -13.15 -37.62
N TRP A 493 -4.04 -13.02 -37.62
CA TRP A 493 -3.29 -12.10 -36.76
C TRP A 493 -2.11 -11.49 -37.52
N GLN A 494 -1.58 -10.38 -37.01
CA GLN A 494 -0.38 -9.75 -37.56
C GLN A 494 0.41 -8.95 -36.52
N THR A 495 1.70 -8.79 -36.78
CA THR A 495 2.55 -7.81 -36.08
C THR A 495 2.26 -6.39 -36.56
N GLU A 496 1.97 -5.49 -35.62
CA GLU A 496 1.93 -4.05 -35.83
C GLU A 496 3.35 -3.50 -35.86
N PHE A 497 3.65 -2.67 -36.85
CA PHE A 497 4.94 -2.00 -36.99
C PHE A 497 4.79 -0.49 -36.85
N ALA A 498 5.73 0.13 -36.12
CA ALA A 498 5.99 1.55 -36.18
C ALA A 498 7.17 1.81 -37.11
N TYR A 499 6.97 2.65 -38.12
CA TYR A 499 7.97 3.06 -39.08
C TYR A 499 8.48 4.46 -38.77
N THR A 500 9.80 4.64 -38.86
CA THR A 500 10.48 5.94 -38.91
C THR A 500 11.18 6.11 -40.25
N TYR A 501 11.44 7.35 -40.67
CA TYR A 501 12.30 7.62 -41.82
C TYR A 501 13.74 7.75 -41.33
N GLY A 502 14.60 6.76 -41.60
CA GLY A 502 15.90 6.63 -40.93
C GLY A 502 15.76 6.33 -39.43
N GLU A 503 16.89 6.32 -38.71
CA GLU A 503 16.88 6.16 -37.26
C GLU A 503 16.41 7.46 -36.60
N ALA A 504 15.37 7.39 -35.77
CA ALA A 504 14.86 8.57 -35.08
C ALA A 504 15.97 9.21 -34.21
N PRO A 505 16.28 10.51 -34.39
CA PRO A 505 17.35 11.17 -33.63
C PRO A 505 17.11 11.06 -32.12
N ALA A 506 18.18 10.82 -31.35
CA ALA A 506 18.09 10.76 -29.90
C ALA A 506 17.54 12.07 -29.32
N GLY A 507 16.59 11.97 -28.39
CA GLY A 507 15.92 13.13 -27.78
C GLY A 507 14.83 13.77 -28.65
N SER A 508 14.59 13.28 -29.87
CA SER A 508 13.45 13.71 -30.69
C SER A 508 12.12 13.21 -30.11
N ILE A 509 11.02 13.89 -30.44
CA ILE A 509 9.68 13.50 -29.98
C ILE A 509 9.27 12.11 -30.52
N ALA A 510 9.68 11.75 -31.74
CA ALA A 510 9.46 10.41 -32.28
C ALA A 510 10.20 9.35 -31.46
N ALA A 511 11.49 9.56 -31.14
CA ALA A 511 12.27 8.62 -30.34
C ALA A 511 11.71 8.48 -28.91
N SER A 512 11.37 9.59 -28.25
CA SER A 512 10.76 9.57 -26.92
C SER A 512 9.41 8.87 -26.91
N PHE A 513 8.55 9.13 -27.90
CA PHE A 513 7.25 8.48 -27.99
C PHE A 513 7.36 6.98 -28.29
N LEU A 514 8.25 6.55 -29.20
CA LEU A 514 8.49 5.13 -29.46
C LEU A 514 9.02 4.41 -28.22
N ASN A 515 9.95 5.02 -27.49
CA ASN A 515 10.45 4.47 -26.23
C ASN A 515 9.34 4.35 -25.18
N TYR A 516 8.51 5.38 -25.03
CA TYR A 516 7.33 5.33 -24.16
C TYR A 516 6.37 4.20 -24.54
N LEU A 517 6.08 4.07 -25.85
CA LEU A 517 5.14 3.09 -26.40
C LEU A 517 5.64 1.64 -26.23
N THR A 518 6.95 1.42 -26.37
CA THR A 518 7.54 0.06 -26.41
C THR A 518 8.22 -0.36 -25.12
N GLN A 519 8.61 0.57 -24.23
CA GLN A 519 9.36 0.28 -23.00
C GLN A 519 8.70 0.78 -21.71
N GLN A 520 7.65 1.60 -21.78
CA GLN A 520 7.02 2.21 -20.60
C GLN A 520 5.51 1.95 -20.53
N SER A 521 4.75 2.83 -19.85
CA SER A 521 3.30 2.66 -19.63
C SER A 521 2.46 2.70 -20.91
N GLY A 522 2.99 3.19 -22.03
CA GLY A 522 2.32 3.09 -23.33
C GLY A 522 2.04 1.64 -23.74
N ARG A 523 2.87 0.70 -23.26
CA ARG A 523 2.68 -0.74 -23.44
C ARG A 523 1.38 -1.25 -22.82
N ASP A 524 1.03 -0.74 -21.64
CA ASP A 524 -0.18 -1.17 -20.94
C ASP A 524 -1.43 -0.71 -21.68
N ILE A 525 -1.40 0.49 -22.27
CA ILE A 525 -2.47 1.02 -23.11
C ILE A 525 -2.66 0.17 -24.36
N LEU A 526 -1.57 -0.26 -25.02
CA LEU A 526 -1.68 -1.18 -26.16
C LEU A 526 -2.38 -2.49 -25.76
N ARG A 527 -2.05 -3.03 -24.58
CA ARG A 527 -2.68 -4.25 -24.04
C ARG A 527 -4.17 -4.05 -23.74
N GLU A 528 -4.53 -2.93 -23.12
CA GLU A 528 -5.94 -2.56 -22.85
C GLU A 528 -6.77 -2.49 -24.12
N HIS A 529 -6.17 -2.08 -25.23
CA HIS A 529 -6.81 -2.05 -26.54
C HIS A 529 -6.78 -3.39 -27.31
N GLY A 530 -6.22 -4.45 -26.73
CA GLY A 530 -6.20 -5.80 -27.31
C GLY A 530 -4.97 -6.13 -28.15
N HIS A 531 -3.90 -5.34 -28.04
CA HIS A 531 -2.65 -5.58 -28.76
C HIS A 531 -1.61 -6.15 -27.80
N ALA A 532 -1.25 -7.42 -27.98
CA ALA A 532 -0.27 -8.10 -27.15
C ALA A 532 1.14 -7.56 -27.44
N LEU A 533 1.98 -7.40 -26.42
CA LEU A 533 3.28 -6.76 -26.60
C LEU A 533 4.29 -7.75 -27.16
N CYS A 534 5.14 -7.31 -28.09
CA CYS A 534 6.14 -8.18 -28.71
C CYS A 534 7.09 -8.87 -27.72
N SER A 535 7.38 -8.23 -26.59
CA SER A 535 8.18 -8.80 -25.49
C SER A 535 7.50 -9.95 -24.74
N GLU A 536 6.18 -10.07 -24.84
CA GLU A 536 5.36 -11.05 -24.14
C GLU A 536 5.09 -12.30 -25.00
N VAL A 537 5.40 -12.22 -26.30
CA VAL A 537 5.20 -13.31 -27.25
C VAL A 537 6.45 -14.20 -27.33
N GLY A 538 6.27 -15.50 -27.55
CA GLY A 538 7.33 -16.50 -27.50
C GLY A 538 8.53 -16.25 -28.43
N ASN A 539 8.34 -15.55 -29.55
CA ASN A 539 9.42 -15.13 -30.45
C ASN A 539 9.51 -13.60 -30.55
N SER A 540 10.13 -12.99 -29.53
CA SER A 540 10.21 -11.53 -29.36
C SER A 540 11.00 -10.79 -30.46
N GLY A 541 11.88 -11.48 -31.19
CA GLY A 541 12.63 -10.90 -32.31
C GLY A 541 11.79 -10.65 -33.56
N GLU A 542 10.68 -11.36 -33.71
CA GLU A 542 9.75 -11.22 -34.84
C GLU A 542 8.34 -10.81 -34.40
N CYS A 543 8.10 -10.67 -33.09
CA CYS A 543 6.78 -10.41 -32.52
C CYS A 543 5.74 -11.43 -33.03
N ARG A 544 6.11 -12.72 -32.99
CA ARG A 544 5.29 -13.84 -33.49
C ARG A 544 4.86 -14.77 -32.35
N PRO A 545 3.63 -15.31 -32.41
CA PRO A 545 3.17 -16.36 -31.50
C PRO A 545 4.09 -17.58 -31.59
N ALA A 546 4.16 -18.32 -30.49
CA ALA A 546 5.13 -19.39 -30.24
C ALA A 546 5.03 -20.56 -31.23
#